data_AF-A0A2S9G372-F1
#
_entry.id   AF-A0A2S9G372-F1
#
_cell.length_a   1.000
_cell.length_b   1.000
_cell.length_c   1.000
_cell.angle_alpha   90.00
_cell.angle_beta   90.00
_cell.angle_gamma   90.00
#
_symmetry.space_group_name_H-M   'P 1'
#
loop_
_entity.id
_entity.type
_entity.pdbx_description
1 polymer ?
#
loop_
_entity_poly.entity_id
_entity_poly.type
_entity_poly.pdbx_seq_one_letter_code
_entity_poly.pdbx_strand_id
1 'polypeptide(L)'
;AGADLVLAARTVERLDDVAKQITDLGRRAVSVGTDITDDAQVSHLVDESLKAYGKVDVLINNAFRVPSMKPFANTTFEHMRDAI
;
A
#
# COMPACT_ATOMS: atom_id res chain seq x y z
N ALA A 1 -7.52 -16.87 15.70
CA ALA A 1 -8.22 -16.32 14.52
C ALA A 1 -7.54 -15.01 14.14
N GLY A 2 -7.44 -14.69 12.85
CA GLY A 2 -6.79 -13.47 12.36
C GLY A 2 -6.78 -13.41 10.83
N ALA A 3 -6.46 -12.25 10.27
CA ALA A 3 -6.34 -12.07 8.82
C ALA A 3 -4.95 -12.54 8.33
N ASP A 4 -4.87 -12.90 7.05
CA ASP A 4 -3.61 -12.92 6.30
C ASP A 4 -3.58 -11.66 5.44
N LEU A 5 -2.41 -11.06 5.27
CA LEU A 5 -2.29 -9.72 4.71
C LEU A 5 -1.45 -9.71 3.43
N VAL A 6 -1.89 -8.92 2.46
CA VAL A 6 -1.02 -8.41 1.40
C VAL A 6 -0.73 -6.97 1.75
N LEU A 7 0.55 -6.61 1.82
CA LEU A 7 1.00 -5.28 2.17
C LEU A 7 1.50 -4.57 0.91
N ALA A 8 1.02 -3.36 0.68
CA ALA A 8 1.37 -2.56 -0.49
C ALA A 8 1.90 -1.19 -0.08
N ALA A 9 3.10 -0.87 -0.55
CA ALA A 9 3.73 0.45 -0.44
C ALA A 9 4.90 0.54 -1.43
N ARG A 10 5.37 1.77 -1.69
CA ARG A 10 6.53 2.01 -2.57
C ARG A 10 7.87 1.55 -1.96
N THR A 11 7.97 1.48 -0.64
CA THR A 11 9.21 1.12 0.08
C THR A 11 9.07 -0.30 0.64
N VAL A 12 9.62 -1.29 -0.08
CA VAL A 12 9.45 -2.72 0.24
C VAL A 12 10.07 -3.07 1.59
N GLU A 13 11.19 -2.45 1.95
CA GLU A 13 11.89 -2.73 3.22
C GLU A 13 10.99 -2.46 4.44
N ARG A 14 10.15 -1.41 4.36
CA ARG A 14 9.17 -1.11 5.41
C ARG A 14 8.02 -2.12 5.45
N LEU A 15 7.66 -2.69 4.31
CA LEU A 15 6.65 -3.75 4.25
C LEU A 15 7.19 -5.01 4.92
N ASP A 16 8.46 -5.35 4.68
CA ASP A 16 9.08 -6.56 5.23
C ASP A 16 9.17 -6.51 6.76
N ASP A 17 9.46 -5.34 7.34
CA ASP A 17 9.43 -5.15 8.80
C ASP A 17 8.02 -5.41 9.39
N VAL A 18 6.97 -5.00 8.68
CA VAL A 18 5.57 -5.23 9.09
C VAL A 18 5.16 -6.69 8.82
N ALA A 19 5.59 -7.28 7.71
CA ALA A 19 5.37 -8.68 7.39
C ALA A 19 6.00 -9.59 8.46
N LYS A 20 7.19 -9.22 8.96
CA LYS A 20 7.81 -9.89 10.10
C LYS A 20 6.92 -9.84 11.34
N GLN A 21 6.41 -8.66 11.71
CA GLN A 21 5.49 -8.54 12.85
C GLN A 21 4.23 -9.40 12.70
N ILE A 22 3.67 -9.47 11.48
CA ILE A 22 2.48 -10.30 11.19
C ILE A 22 2.80 -11.79 11.28
N THR A 23 3.97 -12.21 10.78
CA THR A 23 4.41 -13.61 10.84
C THR A 23 4.79 -14.04 12.25
N ASP A 24 5.35 -13.15 13.07
CA ASP A 24 5.61 -13.38 14.51
C ASP A 24 4.29 -13.58 15.29
N LEU A 25 3.17 -13.02 14.81
CA LEU A 25 1.82 -13.28 15.33
C LEU A 25 1.18 -14.58 14.78
N GLY A 26 1.92 -15.37 14.01
CA GLY A 26 1.46 -16.63 13.43
C GLY A 26 0.50 -16.46 12.24
N ARG A 27 0.50 -15.30 11.59
CA ARG A 27 -0.28 -15.03 10.37
C ARG A 27 0.63 -14.97 9.14
N ARG A 28 0.04 -14.98 7.94
CA ARG A 28 0.80 -14.88 6.69
C ARG A 28 0.78 -13.43 6.19
N ALA A 29 1.90 -12.99 5.63
CA ALA A 29 2.00 -11.70 4.96
C ALA A 29 2.80 -11.84 3.65
N VAL A 30 2.39 -11.10 2.63
CA VAL A 30 3.16 -10.91 1.38
C VAL A 30 3.37 -9.42 1.17
N SER A 31 4.63 -9.01 1.02
CA SER A 31 5.00 -7.65 0.63
C SER A 31 4.97 -7.52 -0.89
N VAL A 32 4.26 -6.53 -1.41
CA VAL A 32 4.26 -6.19 -2.84
C VAL A 32 4.62 -4.72 -2.97
N GLY A 33 5.75 -4.44 -3.62
CA GLY A 33 6.13 -3.08 -3.97
C GLY A 33 5.10 -2.48 -4.92
N THR A 34 4.44 -1.40 -4.54
CA THR A 34 3.36 -0.81 -5.33
C THR A 34 3.35 0.70 -5.20
N ASP A 35 3.47 1.39 -6.34
CA ASP A 35 2.92 2.72 -6.52
C ASP A 35 1.45 2.62 -6.97
N ILE A 36 0.54 3.12 -6.14
CA ILE A 36 -0.90 3.01 -6.40
C ILE A 36 -1.40 3.97 -7.48
N THR A 37 -0.56 4.89 -7.95
CA THR A 37 -0.86 5.78 -9.09
C THR A 37 -0.49 5.15 -10.44
N ASP A 38 0.09 3.95 -10.44
CA ASP A 38 0.50 3.20 -11.63
C ASP A 38 -0.42 1.98 -11.83
N ASP A 39 -1.23 2.02 -12.89
CA ASP A 39 -2.22 0.97 -13.19
C ASP A 39 -1.61 -0.42 -13.38
N ALA A 40 -0.39 -0.50 -13.91
CA ALA A 40 0.29 -1.78 -14.13
C ALA A 40 0.77 -2.38 -12.79
N GLN A 41 1.28 -1.54 -11.88
CA GLN A 41 1.65 -1.97 -10.54
C GLN A 41 0.43 -2.36 -9.69
N VAL A 42 -0.69 -1.65 -9.83
CA VAL A 42 -1.95 -2.02 -9.17
C VAL A 42 -2.46 -3.36 -9.70
N SER A 43 -2.38 -3.59 -11.01
CA SER A 43 -2.75 -4.87 -11.61
C SER A 43 -1.85 -6.00 -11.09
N HIS A 44 -0.54 -5.77 -11.00
CA HIS A 44 0.40 -6.72 -10.40
C HIS A 44 0.10 -7.02 -8.92
N LEU A 45 -0.30 -6.01 -8.14
CA LEU A 45 -0.74 -6.19 -6.75
C LEU A 45 -1.95 -7.11 -6.65
N VAL A 46 -2.95 -6.95 -7.53
CA VAL A 46 -4.12 -7.84 -7.59
C VAL A 46 -3.70 -9.26 -7.92
N ASP A 47 -2.85 -9.45 -8.93
CA ASP A 47 -2.38 -10.76 -9.35
C ASP A 47 -1.63 -11.49 -8.23
N GLU A 48 -0.69 -10.83 -7.55
CA GLU A 48 0.04 -11.45 -6.44
C GLU A 48 -0.87 -11.71 -5.23
N SER A 49 -1.88 -10.87 -4.99
CA SER A 49 -2.87 -11.11 -3.93
C SER A 49 -3.68 -12.38 -4.19
N LEU A 50 -4.18 -12.55 -5.42
CA LEU A 50 -4.95 -13.72 -5.83
C LEU A 50 -4.09 -14.97 -5.90
N LYS A 51 -2.84 -14.85 -6.35
CA LYS A 51 -1.87 -15.95 -6.36
C LYS A 51 -1.54 -16.44 -4.96
N ALA A 52 -1.41 -15.53 -3.98
CA ALA A 52 -1.08 -15.89 -2.60
C ALA A 52 -2.27 -16.51 -1.84
N TYR A 53 -3.47 -15.94 -1.99
CA TYR A 53 -4.60 -16.25 -1.11
C TYR A 53 -5.91 -16.62 -1.84
N GLY A 54 -5.96 -16.53 -3.16
CA GLY A 54 -7.11 -16.91 -3.99
C GLY A 54 -8.31 -15.95 -3.93
N LYS A 55 -8.30 -14.99 -3.00
CA LYS A 55 -9.37 -14.00 -2.81
C LYS A 55 -8.87 -12.79 -2.03
N VAL A 56 -9.66 -11.72 -2.07
CA VAL A 56 -9.52 -10.53 -1.22
C VAL A 56 -10.83 -10.28 -0.51
N ASP A 57 -10.84 -10.36 0.82
CA ASP A 57 -12.04 -10.13 1.64
C ASP A 57 -12.22 -8.65 2.01
N VAL A 58 -11.12 -7.92 2.20
CA VAL A 58 -11.11 -6.52 2.66
C VAL A 58 -10.00 -5.75 1.94
N LEU A 59 -10.31 -4.52 1.49
CA LEU A 59 -9.35 -3.54 0.99
C LEU A 59 -9.30 -2.34 1.94
N ILE A 60 -8.08 -1.93 2.32
CA ILE A 60 -7.84 -0.74 3.15
C ILE A 60 -6.98 0.24 2.36
N ASN A 61 -7.58 1.34 1.90
CA ASN A 61 -6.86 2.42 1.22
C ASN A 61 -6.21 3.33 2.26
N ASN A 62 -4.99 2.98 2.69
CA ASN A 62 -4.23 3.71 3.72
C ASN A 62 -3.05 4.52 3.16
N ALA A 63 -2.63 4.29 1.91
CA ALA A 63 -1.54 5.06 1.32
C ALA A 63 -1.85 6.56 1.35
N PHE A 64 -0.90 7.36 1.85
CA PHE A 64 -1.06 8.79 1.96
C PHE A 64 0.26 9.51 1.69
N ARG A 65 0.16 10.80 1.35
CA ARG A 65 1.29 11.73 1.33
C ARG A 65 1.08 12.76 2.43
N VAL A 66 2.19 13.22 3.02
CA VAL A 66 2.13 14.30 4.01
C VAL A 66 1.63 15.56 3.30
N PRO A 67 0.58 16.23 3.84
CA PRO A 67 0.03 17.41 3.20
C PRO A 67 1.01 18.59 3.26
N SER A 68 0.93 19.49 2.28
CA SER A 68 1.58 20.80 2.36
C SER A 68 0.93 21.65 3.44
N MET A 69 1.74 22.17 4.37
CA MET A 69 1.31 23.13 5.40
C MET A 69 1.32 24.59 4.91
N LYS A 70 1.24 24.80 3.59
CA LYS A 70 1.18 26.14 2.99
C LYS A 70 -0.27 26.61 2.85
N PRO A 71 -0.56 27.92 2.98
CA PRO A 71 -1.84 28.48 2.58
C PRO A 71 -2.15 28.09 1.12
N PHE A 72 -3.42 27.84 0.79
CA PHE A 72 -3.83 27.48 -0.57
C PHE A 72 -3.33 28.45 -1.64
N ALA A 73 -3.31 29.76 -1.33
CA ALA A 73 -2.79 30.80 -2.21
C ALA A 73 -1.31 30.58 -2.63
N ASN A 74 -0.56 29.79 -1.86
CA ASN A 74 0.86 29.50 -2.07
C ASN A 74 1.13 28.02 -2.41
N THR A 75 0.09 27.25 -2.75
CA THR A 75 0.21 25.85 -3.15
C THR A 75 0.12 25.73 -4.67
N THR A 76 1.06 25.01 -5.29
CA THR A 76 1.07 24.83 -6.75
C THR A 76 -0.03 23.85 -7.18
N PHE A 77 -0.57 24.05 -8.39
CA PHE A 77 -1.51 23.10 -8.99
C PHE A 77 -0.90 21.71 -9.19
N GLU A 78 0.40 21.64 -9.46
CA GLU A 78 1.14 20.38 -9.51
C GLU A 78 1.09 19.65 -8.16
N HIS A 79 1.40 20.33 -7.06
CA HIS A 79 1.30 19.73 -5.73
C HIS A 79 -0.12 19.22 -5.43
N MET A 80 -1.16 19.96 -5.85
CA MET A 80 -2.54 19.51 -5.67
C MET A 80 -2.87 18.27 -6.51
N ARG A 81 -2.34 18.16 -7.73
CA ARG A 81 -2.50 16.99 -8.61
C ARG A 81 -1.75 15.76 -8.09
N ASP A 82 -0.59 15.96 -7.48
CA ASP A 82 0.24 14.87 -6.95
C ASP A 82 -0.09 14.48 -5.49
N ALA A 83 -1.05 15.18 -4.86
CA ALA A 83 -1.50 14.93 -3.49
C ALA A 83 -2.58 13.83 -3.41
N ILE A 84 -3.04 13.36 -4.56
CA ILE A 84 -4.01 12.28 -4.77
C ILE A 84 -3.27 11.06 -5.32
#